data_AF-A0A438GBJ9-F1
#
_entry.id   AF-A0A438GBJ9-F1
#
_cell.length_a   1.000
_cell.length_b   1.000
_cell.length_c   1.000
_cell.angle_alpha   90.00
_cell.angle_beta   90.00
_cell.angle_gamma   90.00
#
_symmetry.space_group_name_H-M   'P 1'
#
loop_
_entity.id
_entity.type
_entity.pdbx_description
1 polymer ?
#
loop_
_entity_poly.entity_id
_entity_poly.type
_entity_poly.pdbx_seq_one_letter_code
_entity_poly.pdbx_strand_id
1 'polypeptide(L)'
;MDGIFKVLVGVGRGHCTCTAKRKIKPWIIDDSDGHIADQHMQLSLVGFIRGLNKETLMDLEEVEEEKSIASASLDLPMFLHHTRAPLFP
;
A
#
# COMPACT_ATOMS: atom_id res chain seq x y z
N MET A 1 -11.27 10.29 9.94
CA MET A 1 -11.62 10.07 8.54
C MET A 1 -11.88 8.59 8.42
N ASP A 2 -13.14 8.19 8.38
CA ASP A 2 -13.49 6.77 8.26
C ASP A 2 -13.82 6.54 6.79
N GLY A 3 -13.00 5.75 6.10
CA GLY A 3 -13.10 5.60 4.66
C GLY A 3 -12.26 4.45 4.14
N ILE A 4 -12.62 3.95 2.96
CA ILE A 4 -11.84 2.95 2.24
C ILE A 4 -10.96 3.70 1.25
N PHE A 5 -9.66 3.48 1.36
CA PHE A 5 -8.66 4.15 0.54
C PHE A 5 -7.98 3.15 -0.40
N LYS A 6 -7.61 3.63 -1.59
CA LYS A 6 -6.65 2.92 -2.43
C LYS A 6 -5.26 3.12 -1.82
N VAL A 7 -4.47 2.05 -1.78
CA VAL A 7 -3.17 2.06 -1.10
C VAL A 7 -2.13 1.30 -1.93
N LEU A 8 -0.95 1.89 -2.08
CA LEU A 8 0.28 1.21 -2.50
C LEU A 8 1.00 0.68 -1.26
N VAL A 9 1.51 -0.55 -1.28
CA VAL A 9 2.14 -1.17 -0.09
C VAL A 9 3.53 -1.69 -0.42
N GLY A 10 4.52 -1.09 0.22
CA GLY A 10 5.90 -1.56 0.17
C GLY A 10 6.13 -2.62 1.23
N VAL A 11 6.58 -3.80 0.82
CA VAL A 11 6.94 -4.91 1.72
C VAL A 11 8.41 -5.23 1.55
N GLY A 12 9.20 -4.97 2.58
CA GLY A 12 10.65 -5.16 2.55
C GLY A 12 11.20 -5.75 3.84
N ARG A 13 12.50 -6.02 3.88
CA ARG A 13 13.20 -6.40 5.10
C ARG A 13 13.51 -5.14 5.92
N GLY A 14 13.37 -5.22 7.24
CA GLY A 14 13.87 -4.14 8.12
C GLY A 14 15.40 -4.12 8.15
N HIS A 15 16.02 -2.94 8.21
CA HIS A 15 17.48 -2.76 8.32
C HIS A 15 18.10 -3.32 9.61
N CYS A 16 17.29 -3.76 10.59
CA CYS A 16 17.78 -4.34 11.82
C CYS A 16 18.24 -5.79 11.60
N THR A 17 19.56 -5.98 11.59
CA THR A 17 20.29 -7.19 11.18
C THR A 17 19.97 -8.45 11.99
N CYS A 18 19.34 -8.31 13.15
CA CYS A 18 19.11 -9.40 14.11
C CYS A 18 17.68 -9.99 14.10
N THR A 19 16.76 -9.51 13.24
CA THR A 19 15.42 -10.11 13.16
C THR A 19 14.94 -10.30 11.72
N ALA A 20 14.26 -11.42 11.44
CA ALA A 20 13.61 -11.70 10.15
C ALA A 20 12.30 -10.90 9.95
N LYS A 21 12.18 -9.71 10.56
CA LYS A 21 10.96 -8.89 10.52
C LYS A 21 10.81 -8.22 9.16
N ARG A 22 9.59 -8.32 8.61
CA ARG A 22 9.19 -7.56 7.42
C ARG A 22 8.70 -6.18 7.84
N LYS A 23 9.10 -5.16 7.10
CA LYS A 23 8.59 -3.80 7.19
C LYS A 23 7.49 -3.65 6.14
N ILE A 24 6.30 -3.26 6.60
CA ILE A 24 5.16 -2.92 5.74
C ILE A 24 5.02 -1.40 5.78
N LYS A 25 5.04 -0.76 4.61
CA LYS A 25 4.90 0.70 4.46
C LYS A 25 3.74 0.99 3.50
N PRO A 26 2.55 1.36 4.01
CA PRO A 26 1.45 1.79 3.16
C PRO A 26 1.63 3.25 2.72
N TRP A 27 1.22 3.56 1.49
CA TRP A 27 1.04 4.90 0.95
C TRP A 27 -0.38 5.05 0.46
N ILE A 28 -1.14 5.96 1.06
CA ILE A 28 -2.49 6.30 0.61
C ILE A 28 -2.38 7.02 -0.74
N ILE A 29 -3.19 6.58 -1.70
CA ILE A 29 -3.29 7.19 -3.02
C ILE A 29 -4.35 8.30 -2.92
N ASP A 30 -4.01 9.49 -3.42
CA ASP A 30 -4.86 10.70 -3.40
C ASP A 30 -5.13 11.33 -2.02
N ASP A 31 -4.28 11.06 -1.02
CA ASP A 31 -4.44 11.66 0.31
C ASP A 31 -4.09 13.16 0.35
N SER A 32 -4.87 13.90 1.13
CA SER A 32 -4.69 15.33 1.38
C SER A 32 -4.03 15.54 2.74
N ASP A 33 -2.69 15.64 2.80
CA ASP A 33 -1.84 16.12 3.92
C ASP A 33 -2.22 15.70 5.38
N GLY A 34 -3.05 14.67 5.54
CA GLY A 34 -3.60 14.25 6.82
C GLY A 34 -2.64 13.30 7.51
N HIS A 35 -2.05 13.71 8.62
CA HIS A 35 -1.27 12.79 9.45
C HIS A 35 -2.21 11.80 10.16
N ILE A 36 -2.20 10.54 9.72
CA ILE A 36 -2.85 9.42 10.40
C ILE A 36 -1.80 8.71 11.27
N ALA A 37 -1.92 8.85 12.58
CA ALA A 37 -1.09 8.16 13.57
C ALA A 37 -1.98 7.57 14.67
N ASP A 38 -1.48 6.50 15.31
CA ASP A 38 -2.13 5.83 16.46
C ASP A 38 -3.56 5.31 16.21
N GLN A 39 -3.91 5.04 14.95
CA GLN A 39 -5.20 4.46 14.55
C GLN A 39 -5.06 3.02 14.07
N HIS A 40 -6.12 2.23 14.25
CA HIS A 40 -6.20 0.89 13.69
C HIS A 40 -6.46 0.97 12.19
N MET A 41 -5.54 0.38 11.41
CA MET A 41 -5.68 0.26 9.95
C MET A 41 -5.97 -1.19 9.58
N GLN A 42 -6.94 -1.40 8.69
CA GLN A 42 -7.17 -2.68 8.04
C GLN A 42 -6.74 -2.60 6.58
N LEU A 43 -6.02 -3.62 6.10
CA LEU A 43 -5.45 -3.64 4.75
C LEU A 43 -5.90 -4.90 4.00
N SER A 44 -6.36 -4.71 2.77
CA SER A 44 -6.66 -5.80 1.83
C SER A 44 -5.68 -5.75 0.66
N LEU A 45 -4.78 -6.74 0.57
CA LEU A 45 -3.83 -6.87 -0.54
C LEU A 45 -4.49 -7.69 -1.65
N VAL A 46 -4.70 -7.06 -2.82
CA VAL A 46 -5.46 -7.65 -3.94
C VAL A 46 -4.64 -7.84 -5.21
N GLY A 47 -3.38 -7.40 -5.22
CA GLY A 47 -2.51 -7.49 -6.39
C GLY A 47 -1.03 -7.28 -6.06
N PHE A 48 -0.18 -7.45 -7.07
CA PHE A 48 1.26 -7.29 -7.00
C PHE A 48 1.76 -6.54 -8.24
N ILE A 49 2.55 -5.48 -8.03
CA ILE A 49 3.07 -4.64 -9.13
C ILE A 49 4.43 -5.17 -9.60
N ARG A 50 5.45 -5.09 -8.74
CA ARG A 50 6.80 -5.58 -9.05
C ARG A 50 7.58 -5.96 -7.80
N GLY A 51 8.63 -6.76 -8.03
CA GLY A 51 9.65 -7.03 -7.01
C GLY A 51 10.81 -6.05 -7.13
N LEU A 52 11.39 -5.66 -6.00
CA LEU A 52 12.63 -4.90 -5.95
C LEU A 52 13.82 -5.85 -5.73
N ASN A 53 14.85 -5.73 -6.56
CA ASN A 53 15.99 -6.65 -6.56
C ASN A 53 17.07 -6.28 -5.52
N LYS A 54 17.01 -5.10 -4.89
CA LYS A 54 17.96 -4.65 -3.85
C LYS A 54 17.24 -3.75 -2.84
N GLU A 55 17.91 -3.44 -1.73
CA GLU A 55 17.55 -2.38 -0.77
C GLU A 55 17.61 -0.96 -1.39
N THR A 56 17.38 -0.85 -2.69
CA THR A 56 17.29 0.43 -3.38
C THR A 56 16.03 1.10 -2.85
N LEU A 57 16.22 2.25 -2.20
CA LEU A 57 15.14 3.18 -1.96
C LEU A 57 14.60 3.57 -3.35
N MET A 58 13.32 3.29 -3.60
CA MET A 58 12.64 3.89 -4.75
C MET A 58 12.79 5.40 -4.63
N ASP A 59 13.15 6.05 -5.72
CA ASP A 59 13.07 7.50 -5.79
C ASP A 59 11.60 7.95 -5.84
N LEU A 60 11.38 9.26 -5.78
CA LEU A 60 10.03 9.81 -5.74
C LEU A 60 9.26 9.49 -7.03
N GLU A 61 9.94 9.54 -8.18
CA GLU A 61 9.34 9.32 -9.50
C GLU A 61 8.86 7.87 -9.66
N GLU A 62 9.66 6.89 -9.24
CA GLU A 62 9.26 5.47 -9.21
C GLU A 62 8.05 5.25 -8.29
N VAL A 63 8.00 5.91 -7.13
CA VAL A 63 6.86 5.80 -6.21
C VAL A 63 5.59 6.39 -6.83
N GLU A 64 5.69 7.51 -7.54
CA GLU A 64 4.56 8.14 -8.22
C GLU A 64 4.04 7.29 -9.37
N GLU A 65 4.94 6.68 -10.16
CA GLU A 65 4.56 5.73 -11.21
C GLU A 65 3.83 4.51 -10.61
N GLU A 66 4.36 3.93 -9.53
CA GLU A 66 3.70 2.80 -8.86
C GLU A 66 2.34 3.16 -8.28
N LYS A 67 2.19 4.38 -7.72
CA LYS A 67 0.88 4.88 -7.28
C LYS A 67 -0.10 4.99 -8.44
N SER A 68 0.35 5.46 -9.60
CA SER A 68 -0.47 5.55 -10.82
C SER A 68 -0.93 4.15 -11.28
N ILE A 69 0.00 3.18 -11.34
CA ILE A 69 -0.31 1.79 -11.69
C ILE A 69 -1.31 1.18 -10.71
N ALA A 70 -1.07 1.35 -9.40
CA ALA A 70 -1.96 0.87 -8.36
C ALA A 70 -3.36 1.49 -8.49
N SER A 71 -3.44 2.81 -8.71
CA SER A 71 -4.70 3.54 -8.81
C SER A 71 -5.55 3.03 -9.99
N ALA A 72 -4.94 2.97 -11.18
CA ALA A 72 -5.61 2.51 -12.39
C ALA A 72 -6.00 1.02 -12.30
N SER A 73 -5.15 0.19 -11.69
CA SER A 73 -5.46 -1.24 -11.50
C SER A 73 -6.64 -1.44 -10.57
N LEU A 74 -6.72 -0.67 -9.47
CA LEU A 74 -7.82 -0.77 -8.50
C LEU A 74 -9.17 -0.26 -9.03
N ASP A 75 -9.18 0.49 -10.14
CA ASP A 75 -10.41 0.89 -10.85
C ASP A 75 -11.00 -0.24 -11.70
N LEU A 76 -10.28 -1.35 -11.90
CA LEU A 76 -10.80 -2.49 -12.65
C LEU A 76 -11.99 -3.13 -11.90
N PRO A 77 -13.05 -3.55 -12.62
CA PRO A 77 -14.27 -4.07 -12.00
C PRO A 77 -14.07 -5.19 -10.99
N MET A 78 -13.06 -6.04 -11.20
CA MET A 78 -12.76 -7.15 -10.29
C MET A 78 -12.33 -6.70 -8.90
N PHE A 79 -11.80 -5.49 -8.75
CA PHE A 79 -11.34 -4.96 -7.46
C PHE A 79 -12.34 -3.99 -6.82
N LEU A 80 -13.28 -3.43 -7.58
CA LEU A 80 -14.31 -2.52 -7.07
C LEU A 80 -15.17 -3.17 -5.98
N HIS A 81 -15.40 -4.49 -6.03
CA HIS A 81 -16.18 -5.21 -5.03
C HIS A 81 -15.53 -5.27 -3.64
N HIS A 82 -14.20 -5.13 -3.55
CA HIS A 82 -13.50 -5.11 -2.26
C HIS A 82 -13.75 -3.83 -1.46
N THR A 83 -14.25 -2.76 -2.10
CA THR A 83 -14.65 -1.53 -1.40
C THR A 83 -15.99 -1.65 -0.66
N ARG A 84 -16.71 -2.78 -0.82
CA ARG A 84 -18.05 -2.97 -0.23
C ARG A 84 -18.18 -4.23 0.60
N ALA A 85 -17.16 -5.08 0.62
CA ALA A 85 -17.16 -6.32 1.39
C ALA A 85 -16.52 -6.07 2.77
N PRO A 86 -17.19 -6.46 3.88
CA PRO A 86 -16.54 -6.51 5.19
C PRO A 86 -15.32 -7.43 5.09
N LEU A 87 -14.15 -6.93 5.50
CA LEU A 87 -12.93 -7.72 5.43
C LEU A 87 -12.93 -8.90 6.41
N PHE A 88 -13.79 -8.89 7.44
CA PHE A 88 -14.18 -10.01 8.29
C PHE A 88 -15.59 -9.79 8.87
N PRO A 89 -16.32 -10.84 9.30
CA PRO A 89 -17.58 -10.73 10.05
C PRO A 89 -17.42 -10.10 11.44
#